data_AF-A0A8J3J7N4-F1
#
_entry.id   AF-A0A8J3J7N4-F1
#
_cell.length_a   1.000
_cell.length_b   1.000
_cell.length_c   1.000
_cell.angle_alpha   90.00
_cell.angle_beta   90.00
_cell.angle_gamma   90.00
#
_symmetry.space_group_name_H-M   'P 1'
#
loop_
_entity.id
_entity.type
_entity.pdbx_description
1 polymer ?
#
loop_
_entity_poly.entity_id
_entity_poly.type
_entity_poly.pdbx_seq_one_letter_code
_entity_poly.pdbx_strand_id
1 'polypeptide(L)'
;MAEDQDDELPVFPGFRGMAERRRGLLTDLIEERRRAGLSQTEVAERMGTSQSAVARLETGGVDVRLSTLERYADAVHRRLEVRLRAPEEGDR
;
A
#
# COMPACT_ATOMS: atom_id res chain seq x y z
N MET A 1 -21.28 -3.35 -15.97
CA MET A 1 -19.97 -3.83 -16.47
C MET A 1 -18.94 -3.31 -15.50
N ALA A 2 -18.65 -4.09 -14.44
CA ALA A 2 -17.57 -3.76 -13.52
C ALA A 2 -16.32 -4.42 -14.11
N GLU A 3 -15.35 -3.61 -14.51
CA GLU A 3 -14.05 -4.09 -14.96
C GLU A 3 -13.29 -4.53 -13.71
N ASP A 4 -13.20 -5.85 -13.50
CA ASP A 4 -12.29 -6.47 -12.54
C ASP A 4 -10.85 -6.10 -12.93
N GLN A 5 -10.30 -5.06 -12.31
CA GLN A 5 -8.89 -4.65 -12.45
C GLN A 5 -7.96 -5.56 -11.62
N ASP A 6 -8.08 -6.88 -11.79
CA ASP A 6 -7.30 -7.86 -11.03
C ASP A 6 -5.99 -8.29 -11.71
N ASP A 7 -5.58 -7.66 -12.82
CA ASP A 7 -4.60 -8.27 -13.73
C ASP A 7 -3.34 -7.43 -14.05
N GLU A 8 -2.69 -6.84 -13.04
CA GLU A 8 -1.36 -6.22 -13.25
C GLU A 8 -0.33 -6.52 -12.16
N LEU A 9 -0.29 -7.78 -11.71
CA LEU A 9 0.87 -8.31 -10.99
C LEU A 9 1.33 -9.62 -11.63
N PRO A 10 2.64 -9.84 -11.81
CA PRO A 10 3.13 -11.08 -12.40
C PRO A 10 2.72 -12.27 -11.51
N VAL A 11 1.77 -13.08 -12.02
CA VAL A 11 1.20 -14.24 -11.33
C VAL A 11 2.14 -15.43 -11.45
N PHE A 12 3.33 -15.32 -10.85
CA PHE A 12 4.16 -16.49 -10.58
C PHE A 12 3.75 -17.08 -9.21
N PRO A 13 3.58 -18.42 -9.09
CA PRO A 13 3.31 -19.08 -7.82
C PRO A 13 4.42 -18.69 -6.81
N GLY A 14 4.07 -17.95 -5.76
CA GLY A 14 5.01 -17.35 -4.79
C GLY A 14 4.96 -15.82 -4.71
N PHE A 15 4.58 -15.12 -5.79
CA PHE A 15 4.44 -13.66 -5.78
C PHE A 15 3.04 -13.18 -5.37
N ARG A 16 2.02 -14.06 -5.46
CA ARG A 16 0.65 -13.76 -5.04
C ARG A 16 0.58 -13.41 -3.54
N GLY A 17 1.21 -14.19 -2.67
CA GLY A 17 1.25 -13.89 -1.23
C GLY A 17 1.95 -12.56 -0.91
N MET A 18 2.99 -12.20 -1.68
CA MET A 18 3.66 -10.91 -1.54
C MET A 18 2.73 -9.75 -1.96
N ALA A 19 2.02 -9.92 -3.08
CA ALA A 19 1.05 -8.97 -3.57
C ALA A 19 -0.09 -8.72 -2.57
N GLU A 20 -0.64 -9.79 -2.00
CA GLU A 20 -1.70 -9.74 -0.99
C GLU A 20 -1.23 -9.02 0.27
N ARG A 21 -0.04 -9.36 0.79
CA ARG A 21 0.56 -8.66 1.94
C ARG A 21 0.72 -7.16 1.69
N ARG A 22 1.22 -6.79 0.50
CA ARG A 22 1.38 -5.39 0.10
C ARG A 22 0.03 -4.67 -0.01
N ARG A 23 -0.98 -5.31 -0.60
CA ARG A 23 -2.35 -4.78 -0.71
C ARG A 23 -2.96 -4.59 0.68
N GLY A 24 -2.75 -5.52 1.61
CA GLY A 24 -3.16 -5.40 3.01
C GLY A 24 -2.56 -4.18 3.70
N LEU A 25 -1.24 -3.99 3.60
CA LEU A 25 -0.57 -2.81 4.17
C LEU A 25 -1.10 -1.48 3.59
N LEU A 26 -1.38 -1.43 2.29
CA LEU A 26 -1.97 -0.24 1.67
C LEU A 26 -3.39 0.04 2.17
N THR A 27 -4.22 -1.00 2.30
CA THR A 27 -5.56 -0.88 2.89
C THR A 27 -5.50 -0.28 4.29
N ASP A 28 -4.60 -0.78 5.15
CA ASP A 28 -4.43 -0.26 6.51
C ASP A 28 -4.05 1.23 6.50
N LEU A 29 -3.13 1.63 5.62
CA LEU A 29 -2.73 3.04 5.47
C LEU A 29 -3.89 3.93 5.01
N ILE A 30 -4.71 3.45 4.07
CA ILE A 30 -5.90 4.18 3.58
C ILE A 30 -6.93 4.34 4.70
N GLU A 31 -7.13 3.30 5.52
CA GLU A 31 -8.01 3.40 6.68
C GLU A 31 -7.51 4.41 7.69
N GLU A 32 -6.21 4.40 7.99
CA GLU A 32 -5.61 5.36 8.91
C GLU A 32 -5.69 6.79 8.38
N ARG A 33 -5.50 7.00 7.06
CA ARG A 33 -5.77 8.29 6.41
C ARG A 33 -7.20 8.76 6.68
N ARG A 34 -8.18 7.87 6.46
CA ARG A 34 -9.61 8.19 6.66
C ARG A 34 -9.91 8.48 8.14
N ARG A 35 -9.34 7.73 9.07
CA ARG A 35 -9.46 7.96 10.53
C ARG A 35 -8.85 9.29 10.95
N ALA A 36 -7.75 9.70 10.33
CA ALA A 36 -7.13 11.01 10.52
C ALA A 36 -7.91 12.16 9.86
N GLY A 37 -8.96 11.88 9.08
CA GLY A 37 -9.76 12.88 8.38
C GLY A 37 -9.04 13.57 7.21
N LEU A 38 -7.96 12.96 6.70
CA LEU A 38 -7.11 13.56 5.67
C LEU A 38 -7.59 13.19 4.26
N SER A 39 -7.59 14.17 3.37
CA SER A 39 -7.73 13.96 1.93
C SER A 39 -6.45 13.38 1.31
N GLN A 40 -6.57 12.83 0.11
CA GLN A 40 -5.40 12.38 -0.66
C GLN A 40 -4.44 13.54 -0.99
N THR A 41 -4.97 14.76 -1.17
CA THR A 41 -4.17 15.96 -1.40
C THR A 41 -3.33 16.32 -0.18
N GLU A 42 -3.92 16.32 1.01
CA GLU A 42 -3.19 16.63 2.26
C GLU A 42 -2.11 15.59 2.54
N VAL A 43 -2.39 14.30 2.30
CA VAL A 43 -1.36 13.26 2.39
C VAL A 43 -0.26 13.49 1.36
N ALA A 44 -0.61 13.84 0.13
CA ALA A 44 0.37 14.12 -0.92
C ALA A 44 1.29 15.29 -0.57
N GLU A 45 0.73 16.38 -0.05
CA GLU A 45 1.48 17.55 0.43
C GLU A 45 2.48 17.15 1.53
N ARG A 46 2.03 16.38 2.53
CA ARG A 46 2.90 15.87 3.62
C ARG A 46 3.99 14.94 3.11
N MET A 47 3.70 14.14 2.09
CA MET A 47 4.65 13.23 1.46
C MET A 47 5.61 13.92 0.47
N GLY A 48 5.37 15.19 0.13
CA GLY A 48 6.11 15.92 -0.90
C GLY A 48 5.88 15.35 -2.30
N THR A 49 4.64 14.98 -2.64
CA THR A 49 4.26 14.38 -3.93
C THR A 49 2.93 14.92 -4.46
N SER A 50 2.45 14.43 -5.60
CA SER A 50 1.16 14.86 -6.18
C SER A 50 -0.01 14.03 -5.66
N GLN A 51 -1.20 14.63 -5.60
CA GLN A 51 -2.44 13.90 -5.29
C GLN A 51 -2.65 12.72 -6.24
N SER A 52 -2.33 12.87 -7.53
CA SER A 52 -2.42 11.79 -8.51
C SER A 52 -1.46 10.63 -8.22
N ALA A 53 -0.29 10.89 -7.62
CA ALA A 53 0.64 9.84 -7.20
C ALA A 53 0.09 9.08 -5.97
N VAL A 54 -0.52 9.78 -5.02
CA VAL A 54 -1.21 9.16 -3.88
C VAL A 54 -2.42 8.36 -4.34
N ALA A 55 -3.22 8.87 -5.27
CA ALA A 55 -4.36 8.15 -5.83
C ALA A 55 -3.93 6.82 -6.48
N ARG A 56 -2.90 6.85 -7.34
CA ARG A 56 -2.34 5.62 -7.95
C ARG A 56 -1.78 4.65 -6.92
N LEU A 57 -1.17 5.18 -5.87
CA LEU A 57 -0.68 4.38 -4.75
C LEU A 57 -1.84 3.65 -4.03
N GLU A 58 -2.93 4.35 -3.75
CA GLU A 58 -4.11 3.79 -3.08
C GLU A 58 -4.89 2.79 -3.94
N THR A 59 -4.85 2.90 -5.26
CA THR A 59 -5.50 1.94 -6.17
C THR A 59 -4.68 0.66 -6.39
N GLY A 60 -3.45 0.58 -5.88
CA GLY A 60 -2.71 -0.68 -5.76
C GLY A 60 -2.08 -1.23 -7.06
N GLY A 61 -1.99 -0.43 -8.12
CA GLY A 61 -1.50 -0.84 -9.44
C GLY A 61 0.03 -0.83 -9.63
N VAL A 62 0.83 -0.60 -8.58
CA VAL A 62 2.28 -0.46 -8.71
C VAL A 62 3.01 -1.16 -7.57
N ASP A 63 4.13 -1.82 -7.87
CA ASP A 63 5.07 -2.27 -6.85
C ASP A 63 5.65 -1.06 -6.10
N VAL A 64 5.37 -0.97 -4.79
CA VAL A 64 5.77 0.17 -3.98
C VAL A 64 7.01 -0.12 -3.15
N ARG A 65 7.90 0.86 -3.14
CA ARG A 65 9.07 0.88 -2.25
C ARG A 65 8.62 1.01 -0.80
N LEU A 66 9.34 0.35 0.10
CA LEU A 66 9.15 0.50 1.55
C LEU A 66 9.19 1.97 2.00
N SER A 67 10.14 2.76 1.48
CA SER A 67 10.26 4.19 1.77
C SER A 67 9.02 5.02 1.40
N THR A 68 8.20 4.54 0.45
CA THR A 68 6.94 5.20 0.10
C THR A 68 5.87 4.89 1.13
N LEU A 69 5.80 3.64 1.61
CA LEU A 69 4.89 3.23 2.67
C LEU A 69 5.24 3.93 4.00
N GLU A 70 6.52 4.05 4.33
CA GLU A 70 6.99 4.78 5.51
C GLU A 70 6.59 6.26 5.49
N ARG A 71 6.79 6.95 4.35
CA ARG A 71 6.36 8.35 4.21
C ARG A 71 4.85 8.51 4.29
N TYR A 72 4.08 7.57 3.73
CA TYR A 72 2.63 7.59 3.87
C TYR A 72 2.23 7.43 5.33
N ALA A 73 2.80 6.45 6.04
CA ALA A 73 2.54 6.22 7.46
C ALA A 73 2.79 7.50 8.28
N ASP A 74 3.93 8.15 8.06
CA ASP A 74 4.27 9.42 8.73
C ASP A 74 3.26 10.53 8.41
N ALA A 75 2.86 10.65 7.13
CA ALA A 75 1.85 11.61 6.69
C ALA A 75 0.48 11.43 7.37
N VAL A 76 0.14 10.21 7.82
CA VAL A 76 -1.08 9.90 8.57
C VAL A 76 -0.86 9.74 10.08
N HIS A 77 0.27 10.23 10.60
CA HIS A 77 0.63 10.20 12.03
C HIS A 77 0.77 8.78 12.60
N ARG A 78 1.27 7.85 11.78
CA ARG A 78 1.58 6.46 12.14
C ARG A 78 3.05 6.16 11.89
N ARG A 79 3.48 5.00 12.39
CA ARG A 79 4.83 4.47 12.17
C ARG A 79 4.71 3.05 11.62
N LEU A 80 5.41 2.77 10.53
CA LEU A 80 5.50 1.43 9.97
C LEU A 80 6.59 0.64 10.71
N GLU A 81 6.23 -0.49 11.31
CA GLU A 81 7.18 -1.44 11.88
C GLU A 81 7.28 -2.69 11.00
N VAL A 82 8.48 -3.01 10.51
CA VAL A 82 8.73 -4.20 9.70
C VAL A 82 9.40 -5.26 10.56
N ARG A 83 8.86 -6.48 10.57
CA ARG A 83 9.40 -7.62 11.32
C ARG A 83 9.55 -8.84 10.41
N LEU A 84 10.66 -9.55 10.56
CA LEU A 84 10.88 -10.83 9.89
C LEU A 84 10.16 -11.94 10.68
N ARG A 85 9.50 -12.84 9.96
CA ARG A 85 8.83 -14.04 10.50
C ARG A 85 9.30 -15.27 9.73
N ALA A 86 9.20 -16.44 10.35
CA ALA A 86 9.41 -17.69 9.64
C ALA A 86 8.35 -17.83 8.53
N PRO A 87 8.70 -18.40 7.35
CA PRO A 87 7.72 -18.65 6.31
C PRO A 87 6.67 -19.63 6.82
N GLU A 88 5.40 -19.35 6.55
CA GLU A 88 4.30 -20.27 6.85
C GLU A 88 4.41 -21.49 5.92
N GLU A 89 3.93 -22.65 6.34
CA GLU A 89 4.09 -23.93 5.61
C GLU A 89 3.44 -23.93 4.21
N GLY A 90 2.63 -22.92 3.88
CA GLY A 90 2.04 -22.69 2.54
C GLY A 90 2.74 -21.63 1.67
N ASP A 91 3.80 -20.97 2.16
CA ASP A 91 4.55 -19.93 1.45
C ASP A 91 5.77 -20.51 0.66
N ARG A 92 6.00 -21.83 0.73
CA ARG A 92 7.10 -22.56 0.05
C ARG A 92 6.67 -23.23 -1.26
#